data_AF-A0A2G2AV52-F1
#
_entry.id   AF-A0A2G2AV52-F1
#
_cell.length_a   1.000
_cell.length_b   1.000
_cell.length_c   1.000
_cell.angle_alpha   90.00
_cell.angle_beta   90.00
_cell.angle_gamma   90.00
#
_symmetry.space_group_name_H-M   'P 1'
#
loop_
_entity.id
_entity.type
_entity.pdbx_description
1 polymer ?
#
loop_
_entity_poly.entity_id
_entity_poly.type
_entity_poly.pdbx_seq_one_letter_code
_entity_poly.pdbx_strand_id
1 'polypeptide(L)'
;MELKDVIMSTLAEMEDTPAKEIKSEFKIKEKIKVKEEVLQKKETAPKAFKDSSSSESELLYLSSIKERLLVLFEGFQAPNNTNIEAKVDMMLNFLEYTLATIEKRVEVLEKEKR
;
A
#
# COMPACT_ATOMS: atom_id res chain seq x y z
N MET A 1 1.11 3.23 -29.02
CA MET A 1 1.94 2.10 -28.53
C MET A 1 0.99 1.15 -27.83
N GLU A 2 1.04 -0.13 -28.16
CA GLU A 2 0.23 -1.14 -27.48
C GLU A 2 0.86 -1.45 -26.12
N LEU A 3 0.06 -1.81 -25.11
CA LEU A 3 0.54 -2.10 -23.75
C LEU A 3 1.65 -3.17 -23.73
N LYS A 4 1.59 -4.10 -24.69
CA LYS A 4 2.58 -5.17 -24.87
C LYS A 4 3.97 -4.61 -25.17
N ASP A 5 4.07 -3.57 -25.98
CA ASP A 5 5.35 -2.96 -26.35
C ASP A 5 5.97 -2.19 -25.17
N VAL A 6 5.12 -1.57 -24.34
CA VAL A 6 5.56 -0.86 -23.12
C VAL A 6 6.09 -1.84 -22.09
N ILE A 7 5.39 -2.96 -21.87
CA ILE A 7 5.81 -4.01 -20.92
C ILE A 7 7.12 -4.67 -21.36
N MET A 8 7.25 -4.99 -22.66
CA MET A 8 8.48 -5.58 -23.21
C MET A 8 9.67 -4.64 -23.11
N SER A 9 9.45 -3.33 -23.32
CA SER A 9 10.49 -2.32 -23.14
C SER A 9 10.97 -2.24 -21.69
N THR A 10 10.06 -2.30 -20.71
CA THR A 10 10.42 -2.27 -19.29
C THR A 10 11.13 -3.55 -18.83
N LEU A 11 10.71 -4.72 -19.31
CA LEU A 11 11.38 -5.99 -19.01
C LEU A 11 12.81 -6.02 -19.54
N ALA A 12 13.03 -5.52 -20.76
CA ALA A 12 14.35 -5.41 -21.36
C ALA A 12 15.28 -4.47 -20.57
N GLU A 13 14.75 -3.34 -20.05
CA GLU A 13 15.54 -2.41 -19.21
C GLU A 13 15.96 -3.03 -17.85
N MET A 14 15.22 -4.00 -17.33
CA MET A 14 15.55 -4.65 -16.05
C MET A 14 16.61 -5.75 -16.20
N GLU A 15 16.65 -6.46 -17.33
CA GLU A 15 17.60 -7.56 -17.59
C GLU A 15 19.05 -7.06 -17.80
N ASP A 16 19.24 -5.83 -18.28
CA ASP A 16 20.56 -5.26 -18.58
C ASP A 16 21.31 -4.68 -17.36
N THR A 17 20.75 -4.78 -16.15
CA THR A 17 21.43 -4.32 -14.93
C THR A 17 22.06 -5.51 -14.16
N PRO A 18 23.39 -5.62 -14.06
CA PRO A 18 24.00 -6.60 -13.16
C PRO A 18 23.57 -6.25 -11.73
N ALA A 19 23.05 -7.25 -11.01
CA ALA A 19 22.50 -7.17 -9.66
C ALA A 19 23.38 -6.35 -8.71
N LYS A 20 23.17 -5.04 -8.69
CA LYS A 20 23.80 -4.13 -7.75
C LYS A 20 22.90 -4.15 -6.54
N GLU A 21 23.42 -4.72 -5.45
CA GLU A 21 22.81 -4.71 -4.13
C GLU A 21 22.07 -3.40 -3.90
N ILE A 22 20.73 -3.49 -3.89
CA ILE A 22 19.88 -2.39 -3.48
C ILE A 22 20.07 -2.28 -1.97
N LYS A 23 21.12 -1.57 -1.56
CA LYS A 23 21.20 -0.98 -0.23
C LYS A 23 20.07 0.04 -0.18
N SER A 24 18.90 -0.42 0.26
CA SER A 24 17.75 0.43 0.50
C SER A 24 18.10 1.44 1.58
N GLU A 25 18.55 2.62 1.17
CA GLU A 25 18.62 3.81 2.01
C GLU A 25 17.21 4.37 2.26
N PHE A 26 16.25 3.53 2.61
CA PHE A 26 15.07 3.98 3.35
C PHE A 26 15.42 4.00 4.83
N LYS A 27 16.32 4.92 5.21
CA LYS A 27 16.43 5.33 6.61
C LYS A 27 15.23 6.22 6.94
N ILE A 28 14.07 5.60 7.15
CA ILE A 28 12.99 6.22 7.92
C ILE A 28 13.38 6.14 9.40
N LYS A 29 14.42 6.88 9.77
CA LYS A 29 14.78 7.16 11.16
C LYS A 29 14.65 8.65 11.40
N GLU A 30 13.41 9.11 11.51
CA GLU A 30 13.14 10.28 12.32
C GLU A 30 11.78 10.17 13.03
N LYS A 31 11.87 9.67 14.27
CA LYS A 31 11.08 10.09 15.44
C LYS A 31 9.61 10.45 15.18
N ILE A 32 8.74 9.45 15.15
CA ILE A 32 7.38 9.62 15.68
C ILE A 32 7.28 8.77 16.94
N LYS A 33 7.64 9.40 18.05
CA LYS A 33 7.39 8.95 19.41
C LYS A 33 5.90 9.12 19.68
N VAL A 34 5.04 8.27 19.10
CA VAL A 34 3.63 8.17 19.51
C VAL A 34 3.47 6.85 20.24
N LYS A 35 3.64 7.00 21.56
CA LYS A 35 2.99 6.27 22.63
C LYS A 35 2.21 5.02 22.18
N GLU A 36 2.87 3.89 22.39
CA GLU A 36 2.32 2.60 22.76
C GLU A 36 1.12 2.76 23.70
N GLU A 37 -0.11 2.89 23.16
CA GLU A 37 -1.35 2.83 23.94
C GLU A 37 -2.65 2.79 23.10
N VAL A 38 -2.77 1.99 22.04
CA VAL A 38 -4.12 1.59 21.54
C VAL A 38 -4.11 0.17 20.96
N LEU A 39 -3.81 -0.83 21.80
CA LEU A 39 -4.20 -2.21 21.54
C LEU A 39 -5.41 -2.56 22.41
N GLN A 40 -6.59 -2.05 22.04
CA GLN A 40 -7.90 -2.57 22.45
C GLN A 40 -9.03 -1.71 21.84
N LYS A 41 -9.51 -2.06 20.64
CA LYS A 41 -10.95 -1.94 20.30
C LYS A 41 -11.30 -2.69 19.02
N LYS A 42 -11.94 -3.85 19.24
CA LYS A 42 -13.21 -4.29 18.67
C LYS A 42 -13.33 -4.35 17.14
N GLU A 43 -13.50 -5.59 16.67
CA GLU A 43 -14.34 -5.91 15.52
C GLU A 43 -15.61 -5.04 15.53
N THR A 44 -15.69 -4.09 14.62
CA THR A 44 -16.97 -3.56 14.18
C THR A 44 -16.86 -3.23 12.71
N ALA A 45 -17.74 -3.85 11.94
CA ALA A 45 -18.10 -3.52 10.57
C ALA A 45 -18.07 -2.00 10.29
N PRO A 46 -17.77 -1.57 9.06
CA PRO A 46 -17.67 -0.15 8.73
C PRO A 46 -19.01 0.53 8.97
N LYS A 47 -19.12 1.24 10.08
CA LYS A 47 -20.22 2.18 10.31
C LYS A 47 -20.01 3.34 9.34
N ALA A 48 -21.00 3.52 8.48
CA ALA A 48 -21.17 4.69 7.64
C ALA A 48 -21.00 5.97 8.48
N PHE A 49 -19.90 6.70 8.24
CA PHE A 49 -19.73 8.05 8.75
C PHE A 49 -20.25 9.01 7.67
N LYS A 50 -21.45 9.54 7.93
CA LYS A 50 -21.95 10.77 7.32
C LYS A 50 -21.12 11.94 7.83
N ASP A 51 -20.82 12.86 6.90
CA ASP A 51 -20.41 14.24 7.13
C ASP A 51 -19.08 14.47 7.85
N SER A 52 -17.98 14.03 7.22
CA SER A 52 -16.72 14.76 7.32
C SER A 52 -16.50 15.50 5.99
N SER A 53 -15.88 16.68 6.04
CA SER A 53 -15.51 17.41 4.82
C SER A 53 -14.80 16.44 3.85
N SER A 54 -15.09 16.52 2.54
CA SER A 54 -14.54 15.57 1.55
C SER A 54 -13.03 15.34 1.74
N SER A 55 -12.30 16.40 2.12
CA SER A 55 -10.89 16.39 2.49
C SER A 55 -10.52 15.55 3.73
N GLU A 56 -11.30 15.57 4.81
CA GLU A 56 -11.06 14.74 6.01
C GLU A 56 -11.27 13.26 5.72
N SER A 57 -12.31 12.93 4.95
CA SER A 57 -12.57 11.54 4.53
C SER A 57 -11.42 10.99 3.66
N GLU A 58 -10.83 11.85 2.82
CA GLU A 58 -9.71 11.49 1.97
C GLU A 58 -8.41 11.35 2.75
N LEU A 59 -8.15 12.25 3.70
CA LEU A 59 -7.01 12.16 4.60
C LEU A 59 -7.05 10.85 5.39
N LEU A 60 -8.22 10.46 5.90
CA LEU A 60 -8.39 9.19 6.60
C LEU A 60 -8.14 7.98 5.68
N TYR A 61 -8.69 7.99 4.46
CA TYR A 61 -8.48 6.93 3.48
C TYR A 61 -6.99 6.74 3.15
N LEU A 62 -6.30 7.82 2.80
CA LEU A 62 -4.87 7.80 2.47
C LEU A 62 -4.02 7.39 3.66
N SER A 63 -4.36 7.84 4.87
CA SER A 63 -3.68 7.43 6.11
C SER A 63 -3.82 5.93 6.34
N SER A 64 -5.00 5.37 6.11
CA SER A 64 -5.24 3.92 6.24
C SER A 64 -4.43 3.09 5.24
N ILE A 65 -4.21 3.58 4.01
CA ILE A 65 -3.36 2.89 3.02
C ILE A 65 -1.90 2.97 3.45
N LYS A 66 -1.46 4.15 3.89
CA LYS A 66 -0.09 4.36 4.39
C LYS A 66 0.24 3.40 5.53
N GLU A 67 -0.62 3.28 6.53
CA GLU A 67 -0.41 2.37 7.66
C GLU A 67 -0.35 0.91 7.21
N ARG A 68 -1.27 0.48 6.33
CA ARG A 68 -1.25 -0.87 5.76
C ARG A 68 0.03 -1.18 5.00
N LEU A 69 0.54 -0.23 4.21
CA LEU A 69 1.81 -0.38 3.49
C LEU A 69 3.00 -0.49 4.45
N LEU A 70 3.02 0.30 5.51
CA LEU A 70 4.09 0.21 6.51
C LEU A 70 4.13 -1.16 7.19
N VAL A 71 2.98 -1.66 7.64
CA VAL A 71 2.88 -3.01 8.24
C VAL A 71 3.29 -4.09 7.25
N LEU A 72 2.91 -3.96 5.97
CA LEU A 72 3.32 -4.89 4.92
C LEU A 72 4.85 -4.91 4.76
N PHE A 73 5.50 -3.75 4.73
CA PHE A 73 6.95 -3.67 4.61
C PHE A 73 7.67 -4.23 5.85
N GLU A 74 7.18 -3.95 7.05
CA GLU A 74 7.69 -4.56 8.28
C GLU A 74 7.55 -6.10 8.23
N GLY A 75 6.40 -6.60 7.78
CA GLY A 75 6.16 -8.03 7.61
C GLY A 75 7.05 -8.70 6.56
N PHE A 76 7.47 -7.98 5.52
CA PHE A 76 8.43 -8.49 4.52
C PHE A 76 9.88 -8.46 4.96
N GLN A 77 10.24 -7.51 5.82
CA GLN A 77 11.57 -7.41 6.41
C GLN A 77 11.75 -8.36 7.61
N ALA A 78 10.67 -8.98 8.09
CA ALA A 78 10.70 -9.88 9.22
C ALA A 78 11.59 -11.12 8.93
N PRO A 79 12.50 -11.50 9.85
CA PRO A 79 13.51 -12.53 9.62
C PRO A 79 12.92 -13.95 9.48
N ASN A 80 11.71 -14.17 9.96
CA ASN A 80 10.94 -15.41 9.83
C ASN A 80 10.24 -15.56 8.47
N ASN A 81 10.14 -14.47 7.70
CA ASN A 81 9.55 -14.49 6.36
C ASN A 81 10.68 -14.63 5.34
N THR A 82 11.13 -15.84 5.07
CA THR A 82 12.26 -16.11 4.15
C THR A 82 11.82 -16.60 2.78
N ASN A 83 10.58 -17.10 2.64
CA ASN A 83 10.07 -17.64 1.38
C ASN A 83 9.68 -16.49 0.44
N ILE A 84 10.47 -16.31 -0.62
CA ILE A 84 10.28 -15.23 -1.60
C ILE A 84 8.97 -15.41 -2.38
N GLU A 85 8.58 -16.62 -2.77
CA GLU A 85 7.34 -16.88 -3.50
C GLU A 85 6.12 -16.47 -2.67
N ALA A 86 6.09 -16.88 -1.39
CA ALA A 86 5.04 -16.48 -0.47
C ALA A 86 4.99 -14.96 -0.25
N LYS A 87 6.15 -14.26 -0.31
CA LYS A 87 6.19 -12.80 -0.26
C LYS A 87 5.57 -12.18 -1.49
N VAL A 88 5.96 -12.64 -2.66
CA VAL A 88 5.45 -12.13 -3.94
C VAL A 88 3.95 -12.35 -4.03
N ASP A 89 3.45 -13.53 -3.66
CA ASP A 89 2.02 -13.83 -3.64
C ASP A 89 1.27 -12.92 -2.65
N MET A 90 1.78 -12.75 -1.44
CA MET A 90 1.17 -11.84 -0.46
C MET A 90 1.16 -10.39 -0.98
N MET A 91 2.23 -9.96 -1.63
CA MET A 91 2.37 -8.62 -2.18
C MET A 91 1.41 -8.40 -3.35
N LEU A 92 1.28 -9.37 -4.24
CA LEU A 92 0.33 -9.35 -5.36
C LEU A 92 -1.10 -9.21 -4.84
N ASN A 93 -1.50 -10.09 -3.92
CA ASN A 93 -2.83 -10.06 -3.31
C ASN A 93 -3.13 -8.72 -2.63
N PHE A 94 -2.15 -8.18 -1.91
CA PHE A 94 -2.28 -6.87 -1.27
C PHE A 94 -2.48 -5.74 -2.29
N LEU A 95 -1.70 -5.75 -3.37
CA LEU A 95 -1.78 -4.73 -4.41
C LEU A 95 -3.11 -4.81 -5.18
N GLU A 96 -3.57 -6.02 -5.51
CA GLU A 96 -4.88 -6.24 -6.12
C GLU A 96 -6.01 -5.71 -5.24
N TYR A 97 -6.00 -6.06 -3.95
CA TYR A 97 -6.98 -5.53 -3.00
C TYR A 97 -6.90 -4.00 -2.90
N THR A 98 -5.69 -3.45 -2.82
CA THR A 98 -5.49 -2.00 -2.72
C THR A 98 -6.03 -1.29 -3.96
N LEU A 99 -5.77 -1.83 -5.15
CA LEU A 99 -6.29 -1.31 -6.41
C LEU A 99 -7.82 -1.31 -6.41
N ALA A 100 -8.46 -2.43 -6.06
CA ALA A 100 -9.91 -2.51 -5.95
C ALA A 100 -10.50 -1.50 -4.96
N THR A 101 -9.81 -1.24 -3.83
CA THR A 101 -10.25 -0.21 -2.89
C THR A 101 -10.12 1.21 -3.45
N ILE A 102 -9.08 1.48 -4.27
CA ILE A 102 -8.89 2.75 -4.96
C ILE A 102 -9.99 2.97 -5.99
N GLU A 103 -10.29 1.97 -6.83
CA GLU A 103 -11.36 2.03 -7.82
C GLU A 103 -12.70 2.38 -7.15
N LYS A 104 -13.05 1.66 -6.09
CA LYS A 104 -14.27 1.93 -5.32
C LYS A 104 -14.30 3.35 -4.74
N ARG A 105 -13.16 3.87 -4.28
CA ARG A 105 -13.06 5.23 -3.75
C ARG A 105 -13.20 6.28 -4.87
N VAL A 106 -12.59 6.05 -6.03
CA VAL A 106 -12.73 6.90 -7.22
C VAL A 106 -14.18 6.98 -7.66
N GLU A 107 -14.89 5.84 -7.76
CA GLU A 107 -16.32 5.84 -8.12
C GLU A 107 -17.19 6.67 -7.16
N VAL A 108 -16.89 6.63 -5.86
CA VAL A 108 -17.61 7.44 -4.86
C VAL A 108 -17.36 8.93 -5.11
N LEU A 109 -16.10 9.32 -5.33
CA LEU A 109 -15.73 10.72 -5.58
C LEU A 109 -16.28 11.24 -6.91
N GLU A 110 -16.38 10.40 -7.94
CA GLU A 110 -17.01 10.77 -9.21
C GLU A 110 -18.52 10.99 -9.07
N LYS A 111 -19.19 10.17 -8.25
CA LYS A 111 -20.62 10.34 -7.94
C LYS A 111 -20.88 11.60 -7.11
N GLU A 112 -19.99 11.95 -6.18
CA GLU A 112 -20.10 13.18 -5.39
C GLU A 112 -19.87 14.47 -6.22
N LYS A 113 -19.19 14.36 -7.37
CA LYS A 113 -18.95 15.50 -8.29
C LYS A 113 -20.09 15.76 -9.28
N ARG A 114 -21.05 14.84 -9.43
CA ARG A 114 -22.21 14.97 -10.33
C ARG A 114 -23.44 15.51 -9.61
#